data_AF-A0A7C2M6K3-F1
#
_entry.id   AF-A0A7C2M6K3-F1
#
_cell.length_a   1.000
_cell.length_b   1.000
_cell.length_c   1.000
_cell.angle_alpha   90.00
_cell.angle_beta   90.00
_cell.angle_gamma   90.00
#
_symmetry.space_group_name_H-M   'P 1'
#
loop_
_entity.id
_entity.type
_entity.pdbx_description
1 polymer ?
#
loop_
_entity_poly.entity_id
_entity_poly.type
_entity_poly.pdbx_seq_one_letter_code
_entity_poly.pdbx_strand_id
1 'polypeptide(L)'
;MTSNGKDQVDISQHILEKIPPEAEVTRIEYEGPALAVYTKKPEILVEQSFVIAEIVKLIRKRIVVRSDPSIRAKERETERIIKEVVSEEAEITNINFDPSLGEVIIEAKKPGVVIGKNGAILQEIIRKTRWRPRILRSPPIPSKIIAHMRHFLYSESKERERILRAIGERIFRPSTHEVGDVRLTALGGFRQVGRSAILVQTRESNVLLDCGINPGATDPTVAFPRLDTPQFELDDLDAVVISHAHLDHCGFLPFLFKYGYDGPVYCSAPTSSLMTLLQLDYLDVANKQGVMPPYGQKDVRDTVMHTIPLRYGSVTDIAPDIRLTLHNSGHILGSSLVHLHIGEGLHNLVYTGDYKYGKSMLLEPAVSMFP
;
A
#
# COMPACT_ATOMS: atom_id res chain seq x y z
N MET A 1 -2.68 30.61 -6.13
CA MET A 1 -3.41 29.78 -7.13
C MET A 1 -2.61 29.81 -8.42
N THR A 2 -2.52 28.67 -9.13
CA THR A 2 -1.94 28.44 -10.48
C THR A 2 -0.43 28.16 -10.65
N SER A 3 0.17 27.28 -9.83
CA SER A 3 1.34 26.46 -10.24
C SER A 3 0.99 24.98 -10.41
N ASN A 4 0.07 24.43 -9.58
CA ASN A 4 -0.37 23.01 -9.62
C ASN A 4 -0.75 22.50 -11.02
N GLY A 5 -1.43 23.32 -11.81
CA GLY A 5 -1.87 22.91 -13.14
C GLY A 5 -0.73 22.79 -14.15
N LYS A 6 0.39 23.52 -13.99
CA LYS A 6 1.45 23.53 -15.01
C LYS A 6 2.31 22.28 -14.97
N ASP A 7 2.80 21.88 -13.80
CA ASP A 7 3.68 20.70 -13.68
C ASP A 7 2.95 19.39 -13.95
N GLN A 8 1.68 19.28 -13.55
CA GLN A 8 0.85 18.11 -13.84
C GLN A 8 0.46 18.03 -15.32
N VAL A 9 0.13 19.16 -15.95
CA VAL A 9 -0.11 19.24 -17.41
C VAL A 9 1.16 18.88 -18.16
N ASP A 10 2.32 19.33 -17.70
CA ASP A 10 3.60 19.06 -18.33
C ASP A 10 3.97 17.57 -18.28
N ILE A 11 3.86 16.92 -17.11
CA ILE A 11 4.11 15.47 -16.97
C ILE A 11 3.11 14.66 -17.82
N SER A 12 1.83 15.01 -17.77
CA SER A 12 0.79 14.28 -18.52
C SER A 12 0.99 14.42 -20.02
N GLN A 13 1.36 15.62 -20.50
CA GLN A 13 1.66 15.87 -21.90
C GLN A 13 2.89 15.08 -22.37
N HIS A 14 3.98 15.10 -21.59
CA HIS A 14 5.19 14.31 -21.88
C HIS A 14 4.91 12.81 -22.01
N ILE A 15 3.97 12.29 -21.20
CA ILE A 15 3.56 10.89 -21.27
C ILE A 15 2.76 10.63 -22.54
N LEU A 16 1.80 11.49 -22.86
CA LEU A 16 0.96 11.35 -24.05
C LEU A 16 1.77 11.43 -25.35
N GLU A 17 2.82 12.25 -25.40
CA GLU A 17 3.70 12.37 -26.57
C GLU A 17 4.52 11.09 -26.84
N LYS A 18 4.86 10.35 -25.78
CA LYS A 18 5.65 9.11 -25.88
C LYS A 18 4.81 7.85 -26.00
N ILE A 19 3.57 7.88 -25.53
CA ILE A 19 2.68 6.73 -25.63
C ILE A 19 2.16 6.60 -27.06
N PRO A 20 2.19 5.37 -27.64
CA PRO A 20 1.60 5.12 -28.95
C PRO A 20 0.13 5.58 -29.00
N PRO A 21 -0.27 6.42 -29.97
CA PRO A 21 -1.65 6.89 -30.11
C PRO A 21 -2.67 5.75 -30.22
N GLU A 22 -2.25 4.59 -30.74
CA GLU A 22 -3.07 3.39 -30.87
C GLU A 22 -3.54 2.83 -29.53
N ALA A 23 -2.81 3.13 -28.44
CA ALA A 23 -3.19 2.73 -27.09
C ALA A 23 -4.45 3.45 -26.59
N GLU A 24 -4.89 4.55 -27.23
CA GLU A 24 -6.12 5.26 -26.85
C GLU A 24 -6.17 5.58 -25.33
N VAL A 25 -5.20 6.39 -24.87
CA VAL A 25 -5.17 6.86 -23.48
C VAL A 25 -6.39 7.75 -23.22
N THR A 26 -7.16 7.42 -22.18
CA THR A 26 -8.38 8.16 -21.81
C THR A 26 -8.11 9.21 -20.75
N ARG A 27 -7.26 8.90 -19.77
CA ARG A 27 -6.85 9.82 -18.70
C ARG A 27 -5.58 9.35 -18.00
N ILE A 28 -4.93 10.29 -17.31
CA ILE A 28 -3.75 10.06 -16.48
C ILE A 28 -4.06 10.66 -15.11
N GLU A 29 -3.94 9.85 -14.05
CA GLU A 29 -4.29 10.25 -12.69
C GLU A 29 -3.20 9.82 -11.71
N TYR A 30 -3.00 10.57 -10.63
CA TYR A 30 -2.20 10.09 -9.50
C TYR A 30 -3.05 9.14 -8.65
N GLU A 31 -2.55 7.93 -8.38
CA GLU A 31 -3.23 6.92 -7.57
C GLU A 31 -2.25 6.32 -6.56
N GLY A 32 -2.34 6.77 -5.31
CA GLY A 32 -1.37 6.44 -4.28
C GLY A 32 0.04 6.83 -4.73
N PRO A 33 1.05 5.96 -4.55
CA PRO A 33 2.43 6.25 -4.91
C PRO A 33 2.74 6.00 -6.40
N ALA A 34 1.75 6.06 -7.28
CA ALA A 34 1.92 5.78 -8.71
C ALA A 34 1.12 6.72 -9.58
N LEU A 35 1.55 6.86 -10.83
CA LEU A 35 0.82 7.51 -11.89
C LEU A 35 0.08 6.45 -12.72
N ALA A 36 -1.24 6.49 -12.68
CA ALA A 36 -2.11 5.58 -13.40
C ALA A 36 -2.44 6.12 -14.79
N VAL A 37 -2.08 5.37 -15.82
CA VAL A 37 -2.42 5.66 -17.22
C VAL A 37 -3.56 4.75 -17.64
N TYR A 38 -4.74 5.33 -17.85
CA TYR A 38 -5.93 4.62 -18.31
C TYR A 38 -5.98 4.55 -19.83
N THR A 39 -6.24 3.37 -20.37
CA THR A 39 -6.20 3.09 -21.82
C THR A 39 -7.36 2.18 -22.23
N LYS A 40 -7.88 2.39 -23.45
CA LYS A 40 -8.86 1.47 -24.07
C LYS A 40 -8.22 0.24 -24.71
N LYS A 41 -6.89 0.23 -24.91
CA LYS A 41 -6.14 -0.90 -25.47
C LYS A 41 -4.90 -1.21 -24.63
N PRO A 42 -5.09 -1.69 -23.39
CA PRO A 42 -3.99 -1.98 -22.48
C PRO A 42 -2.97 -2.99 -23.04
N GLU A 43 -3.39 -3.89 -23.92
CA GLU A 43 -2.53 -4.87 -24.58
C GLU A 43 -1.38 -4.23 -25.36
N ILE A 44 -1.57 -3.05 -25.95
CA ILE A 44 -0.52 -2.37 -26.71
C ILE A 44 0.62 -1.95 -25.77
N LEU A 45 0.28 -1.39 -24.62
CA LEU A 45 1.27 -0.94 -23.63
C LEU A 45 1.93 -2.11 -22.89
N VAL A 46 1.26 -3.26 -22.84
CA VAL A 46 1.84 -4.50 -22.30
C VAL A 46 2.82 -5.11 -23.30
N GLU A 47 2.48 -5.16 -24.59
CA GLU A 47 3.37 -5.61 -25.66
C GLU A 47 4.58 -4.68 -25.83
N GLN A 48 4.36 -3.36 -25.74
CA GLN A 48 5.39 -2.32 -25.86
C GLN A 48 5.85 -1.79 -24.50
N SER A 49 6.07 -2.70 -23.54
CA SER A 49 6.46 -2.34 -22.16
C SER A 49 7.73 -1.49 -22.04
N PHE A 50 8.60 -1.50 -23.06
CA PHE A 50 9.80 -0.65 -23.13
C PHE A 50 9.46 0.85 -23.11
N VAL A 51 8.33 1.26 -23.71
CA VAL A 51 7.87 2.65 -23.73
C VAL A 51 7.64 3.15 -22.31
N ILE A 52 6.92 2.36 -21.50
CA ILE A 52 6.67 2.69 -20.10
C ILE A 52 7.98 2.78 -19.33
N ALA A 53 8.92 1.87 -19.57
CA ALA A 53 10.23 1.90 -18.91
C ALA A 53 11.04 3.16 -19.26
N GLU A 54 11.00 3.62 -20.51
CA GLU A 54 11.66 4.87 -20.93
C GLU A 54 11.02 6.10 -20.30
N ILE A 55 9.69 6.15 -20.23
CA ILE A 55 8.98 7.24 -19.57
C ILE A 55 9.33 7.27 -18.08
N VAL A 56 9.27 6.13 -17.38
CA VAL A 56 9.64 6.02 -15.95
C VAL A 56 11.07 6.51 -15.71
N LYS A 57 12.03 6.20 -16.59
CA LYS A 57 13.41 6.70 -16.49
C LYS A 57 13.51 8.22 -16.61
N LEU A 58 12.67 8.81 -17.48
CA LEU A 58 12.65 10.25 -17.70
C LEU A 58 12.01 10.98 -16.52
N ILE A 59 10.80 10.57 -16.11
CA ILE A 59 10.02 11.28 -15.10
C ILE A 59 10.35 10.87 -13.66
N ARG A 60 11.11 9.77 -13.48
CA ARG A 60 11.50 9.17 -12.18
C ARG A 60 10.34 8.90 -11.23
N LYS A 61 9.16 8.63 -11.79
CA LYS A 61 7.93 8.28 -11.08
C LYS A 61 7.43 6.92 -11.56
N ARG A 62 6.81 6.17 -10.65
CA ARG A 62 6.24 4.86 -10.96
C ARG A 62 4.98 5.01 -11.82
N ILE A 63 4.93 4.33 -12.96
CA ILE A 63 3.75 4.29 -13.83
C ILE A 63 3.05 2.94 -13.71
N VAL A 64 1.72 2.96 -13.63
CA VAL A 64 0.88 1.78 -13.75
C VAL A 64 -0.10 1.94 -14.89
N VAL A 65 -0.20 0.92 -15.75
CA VAL A 65 -1.18 0.89 -16.83
C VAL A 65 -2.48 0.28 -16.31
N ARG A 66 -3.60 0.98 -16.52
CA ARG A 66 -4.95 0.57 -16.15
C ARG A 66 -5.82 0.48 -17.39
N SER A 67 -6.72 -0.49 -17.40
CA SER A 67 -7.77 -0.54 -18.42
C SER A 67 -8.87 0.46 -18.08
N ASP A 68 -9.36 1.18 -19.08
CA ASP A 68 -10.50 2.08 -18.85
C ASP A 68 -11.73 1.28 -18.35
N PRO A 69 -12.43 1.73 -17.28
CA PRO A 69 -13.59 1.03 -16.76
C PRO A 69 -14.69 0.76 -17.79
N SER A 70 -14.85 1.63 -18.79
CA SER A 70 -15.91 1.54 -19.80
C SER A 70 -15.78 0.34 -20.75
N ILE A 71 -14.58 -0.23 -20.88
CA ILE A 71 -14.29 -1.35 -21.79
C ILE A 71 -14.12 -2.69 -21.07
N ARG A 72 -14.13 -2.69 -19.73
CA ARG A 72 -14.00 -3.93 -18.96
C ARG A 72 -15.23 -4.79 -19.15
N ALA A 73 -15.01 -6.07 -19.46
CA ALA A 73 -16.10 -7.04 -19.50
C ALA A 73 -16.76 -7.14 -18.12
N LYS A 74 -18.06 -7.49 -18.10
CA LYS A 74 -18.79 -7.69 -16.84
C LYS A 74 -18.11 -8.80 -16.04
N GLU A 75 -18.15 -8.73 -14.72
CA GLU A 75 -17.45 -9.68 -13.84
C GLU A 75 -17.89 -11.14 -14.09
N ARG A 76 -19.21 -11.38 -14.20
CA ARG A 76 -19.76 -12.71 -14.53
C ARG A 76 -19.30 -13.24 -15.88
N GLU A 77 -19.14 -12.37 -16.87
CA GLU A 77 -18.64 -12.73 -18.20
C GLU A 77 -17.13 -13.00 -18.14
N THR A 78 -16.40 -12.19 -17.39
CA THR A 78 -14.96 -12.35 -17.14
C THR A 78 -14.66 -13.69 -16.47
N GLU A 79 -15.43 -14.08 -15.45
CA GLU A 79 -15.30 -15.40 -14.82
C GLU A 79 -15.52 -16.55 -15.80
N ARG A 80 -16.52 -16.43 -16.69
CA ARG A 80 -16.78 -17.43 -17.74
C ARG A 80 -15.60 -17.53 -18.71
N ILE A 81 -15.14 -16.39 -19.22
CA ILE A 81 -14.00 -16.35 -20.14
C ILE A 81 -12.75 -16.95 -19.50
N ILE A 82 -12.48 -16.64 -18.22
CA ILE A 82 -11.33 -17.22 -17.50
C ILE A 82 -11.46 -18.74 -17.42
N LYS A 83 -12.64 -19.27 -17.10
CA LYS A 83 -12.88 -20.73 -17.03
C LYS A 83 -12.82 -21.42 -18.40
N GLU A 84 -13.11 -20.71 -19.48
CA GLU A 84 -13.01 -21.22 -20.85
C GLU A 84 -11.57 -21.20 -21.38
N VAL A 85 -10.80 -20.16 -21.06
CA VAL A 85 -9.43 -19.93 -21.55
C VAL A 85 -8.41 -20.73 -20.74
N VAL A 86 -8.62 -20.87 -19.43
CA VAL A 86 -7.69 -21.56 -18.53
C VAL A 86 -8.08 -23.03 -18.43
N SER A 87 -7.12 -23.92 -18.68
CA SER A 87 -7.31 -25.37 -18.53
C SER A 87 -7.75 -25.74 -17.11
N GLU A 88 -8.68 -26.70 -17.00
CA GLU A 88 -9.13 -27.27 -15.71
C GLU A 88 -7.97 -27.81 -14.87
N GLU A 89 -6.85 -28.21 -15.51
CA GLU A 89 -5.63 -28.67 -14.84
C GLU A 89 -5.02 -27.64 -13.89
N ALA A 90 -5.33 -26.34 -14.09
CA ALA A 90 -4.88 -25.26 -13.22
C ALA A 90 -5.47 -25.36 -11.81
N GLU A 91 -6.65 -25.98 -11.69
CA GLU A 91 -7.44 -26.08 -10.45
C GLU A 91 -7.67 -24.69 -9.83
N ILE A 92 -8.40 -23.84 -10.54
CA ILE A 92 -8.81 -22.52 -10.04
C ILE A 92 -9.75 -22.71 -8.84
N THR A 93 -9.36 -22.20 -7.69
CA THR A 93 -10.15 -22.29 -6.46
C THR A 93 -10.99 -21.05 -6.22
N ASN A 94 -10.54 -19.87 -6.68
CA ASN A 94 -11.24 -18.62 -6.44
C ASN A 94 -10.92 -17.57 -7.51
N ILE A 95 -11.90 -16.72 -7.82
CA ILE A 95 -11.77 -15.56 -8.70
C ILE A 95 -12.41 -14.38 -7.95
N ASN A 96 -11.62 -13.34 -7.68
CA ASN A 96 -12.09 -12.12 -7.04
C ASN A 96 -11.75 -10.92 -7.90
N PHE A 97 -12.45 -9.81 -7.69
CA PHE A 97 -12.23 -8.58 -8.44
C PHE A 97 -11.76 -7.46 -7.51
N ASP A 98 -10.88 -6.62 -8.02
CA ASP A 98 -10.56 -5.32 -7.44
C ASP A 98 -10.90 -4.25 -8.48
N PRO A 99 -12.13 -3.73 -8.45
CA PRO A 99 -12.59 -2.73 -9.41
C PRO A 99 -11.74 -1.46 -9.37
N SER A 100 -11.26 -1.07 -8.18
CA SER A 100 -10.47 0.14 -7.94
C SER A 100 -9.13 0.12 -8.66
N LEU A 101 -8.56 -1.07 -8.83
CA LEU A 101 -7.28 -1.28 -9.52
C LEU A 101 -7.45 -1.83 -10.94
N GLY A 102 -8.66 -2.21 -11.35
CA GLY A 102 -8.85 -2.91 -12.63
C GLY A 102 -8.25 -4.32 -12.65
N GLU A 103 -8.13 -4.96 -11.49
CA GLU A 103 -7.49 -6.27 -11.36
C GLU A 103 -8.51 -7.39 -11.14
N VAL A 104 -8.24 -8.54 -11.75
CA VAL A 104 -8.92 -9.81 -11.44
C VAL A 104 -7.92 -10.73 -10.75
N ILE A 105 -8.20 -11.12 -9.52
CA ILE A 105 -7.35 -11.95 -8.67
C ILE A 105 -7.77 -13.40 -8.86
N ILE A 106 -6.89 -14.21 -9.46
CA ILE A 106 -7.16 -15.62 -9.77
C ILE A 106 -6.29 -16.49 -8.85
N GLU A 107 -6.93 -17.27 -7.98
CA GLU A 107 -6.27 -18.25 -7.11
C GLU A 107 -6.38 -19.63 -7.72
N ALA A 108 -5.23 -20.27 -7.96
CA ALA A 108 -5.16 -21.61 -8.53
C ALA A 108 -4.11 -22.48 -7.84
N LYS A 109 -4.32 -23.80 -7.77
CA LYS A 109 -3.29 -24.70 -7.20
C LYS A 109 -2.04 -24.75 -8.09
N LYS A 110 -2.21 -24.61 -9.40
CA LYS A 110 -1.11 -24.55 -10.38
C LYS A 110 -1.11 -23.21 -11.14
N PRO A 111 -0.61 -22.12 -10.53
CA PRO A 111 -0.55 -20.78 -11.15
C PRO A 111 0.15 -20.74 -12.51
N GLY A 112 1.18 -21.57 -12.72
CA GLY A 112 1.92 -21.63 -13.97
C GLY A 112 1.06 -22.00 -15.18
N VAL A 113 0.02 -22.82 -14.97
CA VAL A 113 -0.95 -23.18 -16.01
C VAL A 113 -1.84 -21.98 -16.38
N VAL A 114 -2.22 -21.16 -15.39
CA VAL A 114 -3.00 -19.93 -15.60
C VAL A 114 -2.18 -18.86 -16.33
N ILE A 115 -0.88 -18.77 -16.07
CA ILE A 115 0.01 -17.81 -16.74
C ILE A 115 0.24 -18.26 -18.20
N GLY A 116 0.43 -19.55 -18.42
CA GLY A 116 0.77 -20.12 -19.72
C GLY A 116 2.23 -19.90 -20.11
N LYS A 117 2.69 -20.58 -21.17
CA LYS A 117 4.05 -20.39 -21.70
C LYS A 117 4.23 -18.95 -22.15
N ASN A 118 5.29 -18.30 -21.69
CA ASN A 118 5.59 -16.88 -21.97
C ASN A 118 4.44 -15.90 -21.65
N GLY A 119 3.53 -16.27 -20.73
CA GLY A 119 2.39 -15.41 -20.40
C GLY A 119 1.27 -15.39 -21.44
N ALA A 120 1.23 -16.31 -22.41
CA ALA A 120 0.25 -16.29 -23.50
C ALA A 120 -1.20 -16.26 -23.00
N ILE A 121 -1.52 -17.07 -21.97
CA ILE A 121 -2.87 -17.14 -21.39
C ILE A 121 -3.19 -15.85 -20.64
N LEU A 122 -2.21 -15.29 -19.92
CA LEU A 122 -2.35 -13.99 -19.26
C LEU A 122 -2.76 -12.89 -20.26
N GLN A 123 -2.08 -12.84 -21.41
CA GLN A 123 -2.39 -11.88 -22.48
C GLN A 123 -3.75 -12.13 -23.11
N GLU A 124 -4.14 -13.39 -23.28
CA GLU A 124 -5.46 -13.74 -23.79
C GLU A 124 -6.59 -13.29 -22.84
N ILE A 125 -6.41 -13.48 -21.52
CA ILE A 125 -7.34 -12.97 -20.51
C ILE A 125 -7.45 -11.44 -20.61
N ILE A 126 -6.33 -10.72 -20.69
CA ILE A 126 -6.32 -9.25 -20.84
C ILE A 126 -7.05 -8.84 -22.12
N ARG A 127 -6.75 -9.47 -23.26
CA ARG A 127 -7.34 -9.13 -24.55
C ARG A 127 -8.86 -9.35 -24.59
N LYS A 128 -9.34 -10.46 -24.02
CA LYS A 128 -10.76 -10.82 -24.02
C LYS A 128 -11.58 -10.08 -22.97
N THR A 129 -11.02 -9.85 -21.78
CA THR A 129 -11.78 -9.33 -20.63
C THR A 129 -11.48 -7.88 -20.30
N ARG A 130 -10.32 -7.38 -20.75
CA ARG A 130 -9.72 -6.09 -20.39
C ARG A 130 -9.44 -5.94 -18.89
N TRP A 131 -9.59 -6.99 -18.09
CA TRP A 131 -9.14 -7.00 -16.71
C TRP A 131 -7.66 -7.38 -16.64
N ARG A 132 -6.94 -6.80 -15.68
CA ARG A 132 -5.56 -7.16 -15.42
C ARG A 132 -5.49 -8.38 -14.48
N PRO A 133 -5.06 -9.56 -14.94
CA PRO A 133 -4.99 -10.73 -14.10
C PRO A 133 -3.82 -10.65 -13.10
N ARG A 134 -4.13 -10.88 -11.83
CA ARG A 134 -3.19 -11.10 -10.74
C ARG A 134 -3.29 -12.54 -10.28
N ILE A 135 -2.32 -13.36 -10.68
CA ILE A 135 -2.34 -14.79 -10.41
C ILE A 135 -1.69 -15.08 -9.06
N LEU A 136 -2.39 -15.81 -8.20
CA LEU A 136 -1.94 -16.24 -6.89
C LEU A 136 -2.03 -17.77 -6.78
N ARG A 137 -1.14 -18.36 -5.98
CA ARG A 137 -1.28 -19.76 -5.58
C ARG A 137 -2.39 -19.87 -4.53
N SER A 138 -3.30 -20.83 -4.70
CA SER A 138 -4.31 -21.13 -3.71
C SER A 138 -3.64 -21.49 -2.38
N PRO A 139 -4.03 -20.83 -1.26
CA PRO A 139 -3.46 -21.17 0.03
C PRO A 139 -3.95 -22.56 0.46
N PRO A 140 -3.11 -23.37 1.14
CA PRO A 140 -3.54 -24.64 1.70
C PRO A 140 -4.59 -24.45 2.82
N ILE A 141 -4.54 -23.32 3.52
CA ILE A 141 -5.48 -22.96 4.58
C ILE A 141 -6.10 -21.60 4.21
N PRO A 142 -7.43 -21.52 4.01
CA PRO A 142 -8.09 -20.26 3.73
C PRO A 142 -8.11 -19.36 4.97
N SER A 143 -7.92 -18.05 4.77
CA SER A 143 -7.99 -17.05 5.84
C SER A 143 -9.28 -16.24 5.74
N LYS A 144 -10.10 -16.27 6.80
CA LYS A 144 -11.33 -15.47 6.90
C LYS A 144 -11.03 -13.97 6.88
N ILE A 145 -9.94 -13.53 7.51
CA ILE A 145 -9.54 -12.12 7.56
C ILE A 145 -9.22 -11.61 6.16
N ILE A 146 -8.43 -12.35 5.38
CA ILE A 146 -8.10 -11.97 4.00
C ILE A 146 -9.37 -11.92 3.13
N ALA A 147 -10.27 -12.90 3.28
CA ALA A 147 -11.53 -12.91 2.55
C ALA A 147 -12.41 -11.69 2.91
N HIS A 148 -12.54 -11.36 4.19
CA HIS A 148 -13.30 -10.19 4.65
C HIS A 148 -12.69 -8.88 4.15
N MET A 149 -11.37 -8.71 4.24
CA MET A 149 -10.68 -7.51 3.74
C MET A 149 -10.91 -7.34 2.23
N ARG A 150 -10.79 -8.40 1.44
CA ARG A 150 -11.07 -8.35 -0.01
C ARG A 150 -12.51 -7.99 -0.31
N HIS A 151 -13.46 -8.60 0.40
CA HIS A 151 -14.87 -8.28 0.24
C HIS A 151 -15.16 -6.81 0.54
N PHE A 152 -14.54 -6.28 1.60
CA PHE A 152 -14.69 -4.88 1.99
C PHE A 152 -14.07 -3.91 0.97
N LEU A 153 -12.85 -4.18 0.51
CA LEU A 153 -12.22 -3.38 -0.56
C LEU A 153 -13.02 -3.42 -1.87
N TYR A 154 -13.67 -4.55 -2.16
CA TYR A 154 -14.57 -4.68 -3.30
C TYR A 154 -15.84 -3.84 -3.12
N SER A 155 -16.53 -3.96 -1.98
CA SER A 155 -17.78 -3.24 -1.71
C SER A 155 -17.59 -1.73 -1.70
N GLU A 156 -16.45 -1.26 -1.19
CA GLU A 156 -16.10 0.15 -1.08
C GLU A 156 -15.15 0.62 -2.20
N SER A 157 -15.10 -0.08 -3.33
CA SER A 157 -14.14 0.20 -4.41
C SER A 157 -14.17 1.64 -4.93
N LYS A 158 -15.35 2.28 -5.00
CA LYS A 158 -15.47 3.69 -5.38
C LYS A 158 -14.83 4.64 -4.39
N GLU A 159 -14.99 4.36 -3.10
CA GLU A 159 -14.34 5.16 -2.06
C GLU A 159 -12.83 4.90 -2.05
N ARG A 160 -12.41 3.66 -2.29
CA ARG A 160 -10.99 3.32 -2.46
C ARG A 160 -10.34 4.10 -3.61
N GLU A 161 -11.02 4.24 -4.75
CA GLU A 161 -10.54 5.07 -5.87
C GLU A 161 -10.37 6.54 -5.44
N ARG A 162 -11.33 7.11 -4.71
CA ARG A 162 -11.25 8.49 -4.18
C ARG A 162 -10.06 8.66 -3.24
N ILE A 163 -9.88 7.73 -2.30
CA ILE A 163 -8.77 7.72 -1.35
C ILE A 163 -7.43 7.65 -2.09
N LEU A 164 -7.27 6.73 -3.04
CA LEU A 164 -6.04 6.62 -3.81
C LEU A 164 -5.72 7.89 -4.59
N ARG A 165 -6.72 8.56 -5.18
CA ARG A 165 -6.53 9.85 -5.87
C ARG A 165 -6.06 10.94 -4.92
N ALA A 166 -6.74 11.11 -3.79
CA ALA A 166 -6.38 12.11 -2.78
C ALA A 166 -4.95 11.90 -2.26
N ILE A 167 -4.57 10.64 -1.98
CA ILE A 167 -3.20 10.28 -1.58
C ILE A 167 -2.21 10.63 -2.69
N GLY A 168 -2.52 10.30 -3.95
CA GLY A 168 -1.66 10.60 -5.09
C GLY A 168 -1.42 12.10 -5.28
N GLU A 169 -2.48 12.90 -5.22
CA GLU A 169 -2.38 14.36 -5.28
C GLU A 169 -1.52 14.92 -4.13
N ARG A 170 -1.64 14.37 -2.92
CA ARG A 170 -0.82 14.76 -1.77
C ARG A 170 0.65 14.40 -1.95
N ILE A 171 0.97 13.20 -2.43
CA ILE A 171 2.37 12.74 -2.63
C ILE A 171 3.07 13.57 -3.70
N PHE A 172 2.38 13.90 -4.78
CA PHE A 172 2.96 14.56 -5.95
C PHE A 172 2.69 16.06 -6.01
N ARG A 173 2.30 16.67 -4.88
CA ARG A 173 2.23 18.13 -4.74
C ARG A 173 3.61 18.77 -5.00
N PRO A 174 3.66 20.00 -5.53
CA PRO A 174 4.93 20.74 -5.63
C PRO A 174 5.54 20.99 -4.25
N SER A 175 6.84 20.81 -4.13
CA SER A 175 7.58 21.19 -2.92
C SER A 175 7.69 22.71 -2.81
N THR A 176 7.46 23.26 -1.62
CA THR A 176 7.54 24.70 -1.34
C THR A 176 8.89 25.15 -0.76
N HIS A 177 9.61 24.22 -0.16
CA HIS A 177 10.86 24.38 0.53
C HIS A 177 11.88 23.42 -0.04
N GLU A 178 13.15 23.85 -0.07
CA GLU A 178 14.26 22.95 -0.31
C GLU A 178 14.42 21.98 0.87
N VAL A 179 14.98 20.81 0.57
CA VAL A 179 15.32 19.81 1.58
C VAL A 179 16.31 20.43 2.57
N GLY A 180 15.88 20.55 3.81
CA GLY A 180 16.66 21.12 4.89
C GLY A 180 16.93 20.11 5.99
N ASP A 181 16.62 20.49 7.22
CA ASP A 181 16.77 19.66 8.40
C ASP A 181 15.72 18.54 8.46
N VAL A 182 16.12 17.42 9.06
CA VAL A 182 15.25 16.28 9.39
C VAL A 182 15.22 16.14 10.91
N ARG A 183 14.01 16.11 11.49
CA ARG A 183 13.79 16.00 12.94
C ARG A 183 13.05 14.73 13.27
N LEU A 184 13.40 14.12 14.40
CA LEU A 184 12.76 12.93 14.95
C LEU A 184 12.18 13.26 16.31
N THR A 185 10.87 13.08 16.46
CA THR A 185 10.17 13.25 17.73
C THR A 185 9.73 11.88 18.25
N ALA A 186 10.25 11.51 19.41
CA ALA A 186 9.87 10.30 20.11
C ALA A 186 8.49 10.48 20.77
N LEU A 187 7.46 9.83 20.25
CA LEU A 187 6.09 9.89 20.80
C LEU A 187 5.80 8.71 21.75
N GLY A 188 6.51 7.59 21.58
CA GLY A 188 6.44 6.42 22.45
C GLY A 188 7.43 5.33 22.04
N GLY A 189 7.70 4.38 22.95
CA GLY A 189 8.68 3.29 22.72
C GLY A 189 10.14 3.66 23.06
N PHE A 190 10.39 4.83 23.66
CA PHE A 190 11.74 5.28 24.04
C PHE A 190 11.97 5.06 25.53
N ARG A 191 13.01 4.28 25.87
CA ARG A 191 13.32 3.83 27.25
C ARG A 191 12.20 2.99 27.90
N GLN A 192 11.40 2.31 27.09
CA GLN A 192 10.31 1.40 27.48
C GLN A 192 10.01 0.42 26.34
N VAL A 193 9.25 -0.64 26.63
CA VAL A 193 8.59 -1.48 25.61
C VAL A 193 7.10 -1.11 25.59
N GLY A 194 6.49 -1.11 24.41
CA GLY A 194 5.10 -0.69 24.23
C GLY A 194 4.96 0.70 23.62
N ARG A 195 3.82 0.90 22.92
CA ARG A 195 3.38 2.14 22.28
C ARG A 195 4.43 2.81 21.37
N SER A 196 5.12 2.01 20.55
CA SER A 196 6.11 2.51 19.59
C SER A 196 5.47 3.51 18.64
N ALA A 197 6.07 4.71 18.56
CA ALA A 197 5.66 5.78 17.66
C ALA A 197 6.79 6.82 17.53
N ILE A 198 7.21 7.10 16.30
CA ILE A 198 8.24 8.09 15.97
C ILE A 198 7.72 8.99 14.87
N LEU A 199 7.68 10.30 15.12
CA LEU A 199 7.36 11.28 14.08
C LEU A 199 8.65 11.74 13.40
N VAL A 200 8.72 11.56 12.08
CA VAL A 200 9.79 12.05 11.21
C VAL A 200 9.28 13.30 10.50
N GLN A 201 9.98 14.42 10.66
CA GLN A 201 9.57 15.71 10.07
C GLN A 201 10.69 16.27 9.22
N THR A 202 10.35 16.66 8.00
CA THR A 202 11.17 17.55 7.16
C THR A 202 10.55 18.95 7.16
N ARG A 203 11.01 19.83 6.28
CA ARG A 203 10.33 21.12 6.05
C ARG A 203 9.04 21.00 5.24
N GLU A 204 8.87 19.89 4.52
CA GLU A 204 7.76 19.65 3.59
C GLU A 204 6.79 18.59 4.09
N SER A 205 7.26 17.63 4.89
CA SER A 205 6.55 16.37 5.11
C SER A 205 6.61 15.88 6.54
N ASN A 206 5.53 15.24 6.99
CA ASN A 206 5.44 14.55 8.27
C ASN A 206 5.09 13.07 8.07
N VAL A 207 5.93 12.16 8.57
CA VAL A 207 5.71 10.71 8.48
C VAL A 207 5.78 10.09 9.86
N LEU A 208 4.75 9.34 10.23
CA LEU A 208 4.71 8.60 11.50
C LEU A 208 5.18 7.17 11.28
N LEU A 209 6.21 6.76 12.00
CA LEU A 209 6.69 5.37 12.04
C LEU A 209 6.10 4.68 13.26
N ASP A 210 5.28 3.66 13.00
CA ASP A 210 4.48 2.93 13.98
C ASP A 210 3.50 3.81 14.80
N CYS A 211 2.45 3.18 15.29
CA CYS A 211 1.46 3.78 16.19
C CYS A 211 0.86 2.67 17.04
N GLY A 212 1.61 2.26 18.06
CA GLY A 212 1.24 1.11 18.90
C GLY A 212 0.54 1.44 20.21
N ILE A 213 0.13 0.41 20.94
CA ILE A 213 -0.33 0.49 22.33
C ILE A 213 0.68 -0.15 23.29
N ASN A 214 0.65 0.19 24.57
CA ASN A 214 1.28 -0.62 25.61
C ASN A 214 0.20 -1.47 26.28
N PRO A 215 0.08 -2.77 25.95
CA PRO A 215 -0.98 -3.63 26.47
C PRO A 215 -0.85 -3.92 27.98
N GLY A 216 0.34 -3.70 28.56
CA GLY A 216 0.57 -3.89 30.00
C GLY A 216 0.21 -2.66 30.85
N ALA A 217 -0.15 -1.54 30.23
CA ALA A 217 -0.47 -0.31 30.94
C ALA A 217 -1.99 -0.14 31.08
N THR A 218 -2.43 0.23 32.28
CA THR A 218 -3.83 0.59 32.57
C THR A 218 -4.09 2.09 32.47
N ASP A 219 -3.06 2.91 32.73
CA ASP A 219 -3.13 4.36 32.59
C ASP A 219 -3.02 4.75 31.10
N PRO A 220 -4.02 5.44 30.51
CA PRO A 220 -3.98 5.92 29.14
C PRO A 220 -2.73 6.73 28.77
N THR A 221 -2.18 7.51 29.71
CA THR A 221 -0.99 8.34 29.49
C THR A 221 0.29 7.52 29.28
N VAL A 222 0.27 6.25 29.70
CA VAL A 222 1.35 5.27 29.51
C VAL A 222 0.98 4.23 28.44
N ALA A 223 -0.32 3.98 28.24
CA ALA A 223 -0.84 3.04 27.26
C ALA A 223 -0.67 3.53 25.81
N PHE A 224 -0.72 4.84 25.58
CA PHE A 224 -0.77 5.40 24.22
C PHE A 224 0.41 6.33 23.90
N PRO A 225 0.75 6.50 22.60
CA PRO A 225 1.71 7.51 22.16
C PRO A 225 1.29 8.92 22.56
N ARG A 226 2.26 9.81 22.77
CA ARG A 226 2.04 11.22 23.10
C ARG A 226 1.62 12.05 21.87
N LEU A 227 0.43 11.77 21.35
CA LEU A 227 -0.17 12.52 20.24
C LEU A 227 -0.68 13.91 20.66
N ASP A 228 -0.61 14.22 21.96
CA ASP A 228 -0.94 15.51 22.58
C ASP A 228 0.24 16.51 22.59
N THR A 229 1.36 16.15 21.97
CA THR A 229 2.56 17.00 21.90
C THR A 229 2.39 18.07 20.82
N PRO A 230 2.87 19.32 21.02
CA PRO A 230 2.68 20.41 20.05
C PRO A 230 3.43 20.23 18.72
N GLN A 231 4.25 19.17 18.60
CA GLN A 231 4.95 18.82 17.37
C GLN A 231 4.14 17.87 16.47
N PHE A 232 3.05 17.29 16.98
CA PHE A 232 2.21 16.35 16.24
C PHE A 232 0.87 17.02 15.91
N GLU A 233 0.59 17.14 14.62
CA GLU A 233 -0.72 17.57 14.13
C GLU A 233 -1.23 16.57 13.10
N LEU A 234 -2.49 16.15 13.26
CA LEU A 234 -3.05 15.04 12.49
C LEU A 234 -3.26 15.39 11.02
N ASP A 235 -3.71 16.62 10.75
CA ASP A 235 -3.99 17.10 9.39
C ASP A 235 -2.71 17.21 8.55
N ASP A 236 -1.59 17.54 9.22
CA ASP A 236 -0.28 17.69 8.59
C ASP A 236 0.43 16.35 8.33
N LEU A 237 -0.13 15.22 8.80
CA LEU A 237 0.47 13.90 8.66
C LEU A 237 0.33 13.36 7.23
N ASP A 238 1.44 13.20 6.51
CA ASP A 238 1.45 12.71 5.13
C ASP A 238 1.31 11.19 5.00
N ALA A 239 1.86 10.44 5.95
CA ALA A 239 1.84 8.99 5.92
C ALA A 239 2.06 8.37 7.30
N VAL A 240 1.52 7.17 7.48
CA VAL A 240 1.92 6.25 8.56
C VAL A 240 2.61 5.04 7.96
N VAL A 241 3.74 4.62 8.51
CA VAL A 241 4.45 3.40 8.10
C VAL A 241 4.46 2.41 9.26
N ILE A 242 3.93 1.22 9.04
CA ILE A 242 3.88 0.14 10.05
C ILE A 242 4.97 -0.89 9.76
N SER A 243 5.90 -1.04 10.70
CA SER A 243 7.03 -1.97 10.61
C SER A 243 6.55 -3.41 10.61
N HIS A 244 5.67 -3.77 11.55
CA HIS A 244 5.11 -5.11 11.69
C HIS A 244 3.80 -5.12 12.49
N ALA A 245 3.15 -6.28 12.54
CA ALA A 245 1.77 -6.39 12.98
C ALA A 245 1.55 -6.48 14.50
N HIS A 246 2.57 -6.46 15.35
CA HIS A 246 2.33 -6.50 16.79
C HIS A 246 1.60 -5.23 17.27
N LEU A 247 0.72 -5.41 18.26
CA LEU A 247 -0.14 -4.33 18.76
C LEU A 247 0.65 -3.16 19.36
N ASP A 248 1.85 -3.40 19.87
CA ASP A 248 2.74 -2.35 20.35
C ASP A 248 3.42 -1.53 19.26
N HIS A 249 3.14 -1.84 17.98
CA HIS A 249 3.57 -1.08 16.80
C HIS A 249 2.40 -0.60 15.94
N CYS A 250 1.24 -1.26 15.97
CA CYS A 250 0.11 -0.91 15.10
C CYS A 250 -1.24 -0.77 15.82
N GLY A 251 -1.29 -1.09 17.12
CA GLY A 251 -2.53 -1.20 17.87
C GLY A 251 -3.25 0.13 18.09
N PHE A 252 -2.58 1.27 17.99
CA PHE A 252 -3.21 2.58 18.15
C PHE A 252 -3.48 3.29 16.81
N LEU A 253 -3.07 2.70 15.69
CA LEU A 253 -3.31 3.24 14.35
C LEU A 253 -4.79 3.57 14.06
N PRO A 254 -5.79 2.71 14.39
CA PRO A 254 -7.18 3.03 14.09
C PRO A 254 -7.70 4.26 14.85
N PHE A 255 -7.07 4.62 15.97
CA PHE A 255 -7.39 5.87 16.68
C PHE A 255 -7.16 7.09 15.79
N LEU A 256 -6.14 7.10 14.93
CA LEU A 256 -5.89 8.22 14.02
C LEU A 256 -7.08 8.45 13.08
N PHE A 257 -7.64 7.38 12.50
CA PHE A 257 -8.80 7.44 11.62
C PHE A 257 -10.06 7.91 12.34
N LYS A 258 -10.28 7.45 13.59
CA LYS A 258 -11.38 7.94 14.42
C LYS A 258 -11.36 9.46 14.60
N TYR A 259 -10.17 10.06 14.64
CA TYR A 259 -9.96 11.49 14.87
C TYR A 259 -9.72 12.30 13.59
N GLY A 260 -9.85 11.69 12.40
CA GLY A 260 -9.89 12.43 11.13
C GLY A 260 -8.68 12.24 10.21
N TYR A 261 -7.72 11.36 10.54
CA TYR A 261 -6.67 11.01 9.60
C TYR A 261 -7.29 10.35 8.35
N ASP A 262 -6.96 10.88 7.17
CA ASP A 262 -7.45 10.43 5.85
C ASP A 262 -6.27 10.08 4.91
N GLY A 263 -5.07 9.91 5.47
CA GLY A 263 -3.84 9.63 4.74
C GLY A 263 -3.52 8.13 4.59
N PRO A 264 -2.47 7.78 3.83
CA PRO A 264 -2.07 6.41 3.58
C PRO A 264 -1.46 5.71 4.81
N VAL A 265 -1.60 4.39 4.85
CA VAL A 265 -0.81 3.51 5.73
C VAL A 265 0.05 2.59 4.86
N TYR A 266 1.36 2.60 5.03
CA TYR A 266 2.28 1.73 4.31
C TYR A 266 2.80 0.61 5.19
N CYS A 267 2.72 -0.62 4.69
CA CYS A 267 3.30 -1.80 5.35
C CYS A 267 3.45 -2.95 4.34
N SER A 268 3.95 -4.10 4.76
CA SER A 268 3.93 -5.30 3.92
C SER A 268 2.51 -5.90 3.83
N ALA A 269 2.22 -6.69 2.79
CA ALA A 269 0.93 -7.35 2.65
C ALA A 269 0.58 -8.32 3.81
N PRO A 270 1.51 -9.13 4.34
CA PRO A 270 1.22 -9.91 5.54
C PRO A 270 0.96 -9.05 6.77
N THR A 271 1.72 -7.96 6.97
CA THR A 271 1.49 -7.02 8.08
C THR A 271 0.09 -6.43 8.02
N SER A 272 -0.40 -6.00 6.85
CA SER A 272 -1.76 -5.48 6.68
C SER A 272 -2.83 -6.47 7.15
N SER A 273 -2.67 -7.75 6.80
CA SER A 273 -3.63 -8.81 7.17
C SER A 273 -3.57 -9.14 8.66
N LEU A 274 -2.37 -9.28 9.23
CA LEU A 274 -2.16 -9.60 10.64
C LEU A 274 -2.54 -8.44 11.56
N MET A 275 -2.24 -7.20 11.16
CA MET A 275 -2.65 -5.98 11.87
C MET A 275 -4.16 -5.91 12.00
N THR A 276 -4.88 -6.14 10.89
CA THR A 276 -6.36 -6.16 10.89
C THR A 276 -6.90 -7.25 11.82
N LEU A 277 -6.31 -8.46 11.78
CA LEU A 277 -6.69 -9.55 12.68
C LEU A 277 -6.53 -9.16 14.15
N LEU A 278 -5.34 -8.66 14.52
CA LEU A 278 -5.00 -8.35 15.90
C LEU A 278 -5.75 -7.14 16.44
N GLN A 279 -6.02 -6.12 15.62
CA GLN A 279 -6.84 -4.98 16.00
C GLN A 279 -8.29 -5.37 16.25
N LEU A 280 -8.87 -6.27 15.44
CA LEU A 280 -10.23 -6.78 15.67
C LEU A 280 -10.29 -7.67 16.93
N ASP A 281 -9.28 -8.50 17.15
CA ASP A 281 -9.16 -9.34 18.36
C ASP A 281 -9.03 -8.48 19.63
N TYR A 282 -8.22 -7.42 19.58
CA TYR A 282 -8.12 -6.45 20.67
C TYR A 282 -9.48 -5.84 21.05
N LEU A 283 -10.30 -5.47 20.07
CA LEU A 283 -11.65 -4.95 20.31
C LEU A 283 -12.56 -5.99 20.96
N ASP A 284 -12.50 -7.25 20.50
CA ASP A 284 -13.32 -8.34 21.05
C ASP A 284 -12.92 -8.67 22.50
N VAL A 285 -11.62 -8.74 22.79
CA VAL A 285 -11.10 -8.97 24.14
C VAL A 285 -11.48 -7.83 25.08
N ALA A 286 -11.29 -6.56 24.66
CA ALA A 286 -11.65 -5.40 25.47
C ALA A 286 -13.14 -5.41 25.83
N ASN A 287 -14.01 -5.67 24.85
CA ASN A 287 -15.45 -5.74 25.06
C ASN A 287 -15.85 -6.85 26.04
N LYS A 288 -15.26 -8.06 25.90
CA LYS A 288 -15.50 -9.19 26.83
C LYS A 288 -15.03 -8.90 28.26
N GLN A 289 -14.02 -8.05 28.42
CA GLN A 289 -13.51 -7.60 29.72
C GLN A 289 -14.26 -6.38 30.27
N GLY A 290 -15.24 -5.83 29.54
CA GLY A 290 -15.95 -4.62 29.95
C GLY A 290 -15.10 -3.36 29.88
N VAL A 291 -13.99 -3.39 29.13
CA VAL A 291 -13.11 -2.24 28.90
C VAL A 291 -13.53 -1.54 27.62
N MET A 292 -13.69 -0.22 27.66
CA MET A 292 -13.99 0.57 26.47
C MET A 292 -12.71 0.78 25.64
N PRO A 293 -12.61 0.23 24.42
CA PRO A 293 -11.44 0.44 23.58
C PRO A 293 -11.39 1.89 23.04
N PRO A 294 -10.20 2.40 22.69
CA PRO A 294 -10.02 3.77 22.20
C PRO A 294 -10.65 4.04 20.83
N TYR A 295 -10.94 2.99 20.05
CA TYR A 295 -11.55 3.03 18.72
C TYR A 295 -12.53 1.85 18.54
N GLY A 296 -13.29 1.84 17.45
CA GLY A 296 -14.26 0.80 17.09
C GLY A 296 -13.92 0.06 15.80
N GLN A 297 -14.78 -0.90 15.42
CA GLN A 297 -14.58 -1.70 14.21
C GLN A 297 -14.65 -0.88 12.90
N LYS A 298 -15.34 0.28 12.92
CA LYS A 298 -15.38 1.19 11.77
C LYS A 298 -13.98 1.75 11.50
N ASP A 299 -13.26 2.14 12.54
CA ASP A 299 -11.95 2.77 12.39
C ASP A 299 -10.88 1.76 11.91
N VAL A 300 -11.03 0.48 12.27
CA VAL A 300 -10.22 -0.62 11.71
C VAL A 300 -10.52 -0.82 10.22
N ARG A 301 -11.78 -0.68 9.80
CA ARG A 301 -12.16 -0.72 8.38
C ARG A 301 -11.56 0.47 7.61
N ASP A 302 -11.61 1.67 8.17
CA ASP A 302 -11.00 2.86 7.57
C ASP A 302 -9.48 2.67 7.44
N THR A 303 -8.84 2.03 8.42
CA THR A 303 -7.43 1.62 8.33
C THR A 303 -7.18 0.69 7.13
N VAL A 304 -8.04 -0.30 6.88
CA VAL A 304 -7.93 -1.19 5.71
C VAL A 304 -8.10 -0.41 4.39
N MET A 305 -9.04 0.54 4.33
CA MET A 305 -9.27 1.39 3.14
C MET A 305 -8.06 2.24 2.79
N HIS A 306 -7.29 2.68 3.79
CA HIS A 306 -6.12 3.54 3.60
C HIS A 306 -4.80 2.78 3.53
N THR A 307 -4.80 1.48 3.82
CA THR A 307 -3.58 0.67 3.76
C THR A 307 -3.17 0.38 2.32
N ILE A 308 -1.94 0.75 1.96
CA ILE A 308 -1.29 0.48 0.68
C ILE A 308 -0.11 -0.49 0.91
N PRO A 309 -0.31 -1.79 0.66
CA PRO A 309 0.74 -2.78 0.87
C PRO A 309 1.90 -2.64 -0.12
N LEU A 310 3.13 -2.71 0.38
CA LEU A 310 4.36 -2.65 -0.40
C LEU A 310 5.09 -4.00 -0.41
N ARG A 311 5.87 -4.23 -1.47
CA ARG A 311 6.81 -5.36 -1.56
C ARG A 311 8.16 -4.91 -1.01
N TYR A 312 8.93 -5.85 -0.44
CA TYR A 312 10.30 -5.56 -0.06
C TYR A 312 11.13 -5.12 -1.27
N GLY A 313 12.01 -4.14 -1.05
CA GLY A 313 12.86 -3.55 -2.09
C GLY A 313 12.15 -2.64 -3.09
N SER A 314 10.84 -2.42 -2.95
CA SER A 314 10.11 -1.48 -3.81
C SER A 314 10.30 -0.05 -3.31
N VAL A 315 11.10 0.74 -4.02
CA VAL A 315 11.22 2.19 -3.79
C VAL A 315 9.88 2.84 -4.12
N THR A 316 9.34 3.61 -3.18
CA THR A 316 7.97 4.14 -3.23
C THR A 316 7.97 5.59 -2.76
N ASP A 317 7.52 6.52 -3.61
CA ASP A 317 7.31 7.91 -3.20
C ASP A 317 6.14 7.97 -2.21
N ILE A 318 6.36 8.49 -0.99
CA ILE A 318 5.33 8.58 0.06
C ILE A 318 5.03 10.02 0.48
N ALA A 319 5.87 10.97 0.05
CA ALA A 319 5.71 12.41 0.15
C ALA A 319 6.59 13.07 -0.93
N PRO A 320 6.50 14.40 -1.17
CA PRO A 320 7.28 15.07 -2.22
C PRO A 320 8.79 14.89 -2.11
N ASP A 321 9.30 14.78 -0.88
CA ASP A 321 10.73 14.70 -0.57
C ASP A 321 11.13 13.40 0.14
N ILE A 322 10.23 12.41 0.28
CA ILE A 322 10.51 11.15 0.99
C ILE A 322 10.15 9.94 0.13
N ARG A 323 11.15 9.07 -0.09
CA ARG A 323 10.97 7.73 -0.66
C ARG A 323 11.13 6.67 0.42
N LEU A 324 10.22 5.71 0.42
CA LEU A 324 10.18 4.57 1.33
C LEU A 324 10.63 3.28 0.63
N THR A 325 11.48 2.51 1.30
CA THR A 325 11.77 1.11 0.96
C THR A 325 11.61 0.23 2.20
N LEU A 326 10.85 -0.85 2.08
CA LEU A 326 10.75 -1.88 3.12
C LEU A 326 11.77 -2.99 2.87
N HIS A 327 12.46 -3.44 3.90
CA HIS A 327 13.38 -4.57 3.86
C HIS A 327 13.00 -5.62 4.90
N ASN A 328 13.33 -6.90 4.67
CA ASN A 328 13.05 -7.95 5.66
C ASN A 328 13.74 -7.66 7.01
N SER A 329 12.99 -7.65 8.12
CA SER A 329 13.58 -7.56 9.47
C SER A 329 13.75 -8.93 10.16
N GLY A 330 13.15 -10.00 9.62
CA GLY A 330 13.33 -11.37 10.14
C GLY A 330 12.64 -11.64 11.49
N HIS A 331 11.77 -10.75 11.97
CA HIS A 331 11.10 -10.86 13.26
C HIS A 331 9.84 -11.73 13.21
N ILE A 332 8.82 -11.26 12.48
CA ILE A 332 7.56 -11.99 12.21
C ILE A 332 7.23 -11.94 10.71
N LEU A 333 6.22 -12.71 10.29
CA LEU A 333 5.77 -12.72 8.90
C LEU A 333 5.41 -11.30 8.43
N GLY A 334 6.13 -10.79 7.42
CA GLY A 334 5.91 -9.45 6.89
C GLY A 334 6.61 -8.31 7.65
N SER A 335 7.36 -8.60 8.71
CA SER A 335 8.10 -7.59 9.48
C SER A 335 9.15 -6.87 8.65
N SER A 336 9.27 -5.55 8.83
CA SER A 336 10.01 -4.68 7.92
C SER A 336 10.95 -3.73 8.65
N LEU A 337 12.20 -3.66 8.19
CA LEU A 337 13.03 -2.49 8.38
C LEU A 337 12.51 -1.40 7.43
N VAL A 338 12.36 -0.19 7.93
CA VAL A 338 11.84 0.98 7.19
C VAL A 338 13.02 1.86 6.81
N HIS A 339 13.34 1.92 5.52
CA HIS A 339 14.36 2.82 4.98
C HIS A 339 13.69 4.03 4.33
N LEU A 340 13.95 5.21 4.88
CA LEU A 340 13.52 6.49 4.32
C LEU A 340 14.71 7.18 3.64
N HIS A 341 14.54 7.47 2.36
CA HIS A 341 15.47 8.23 1.54
C HIS A 341 14.88 9.63 1.34
N ILE A 342 15.50 10.63 1.96
CA ILE A 342 14.96 11.99 2.10
C ILE A 342 15.77 12.95 1.23
N GLY A 343 15.07 13.68 0.37
CA GLY A 343 15.64 14.73 -0.48
C GLY A 343 16.70 14.22 -1.46
N GLU A 344 16.37 13.18 -2.21
CA GLU A 344 17.29 12.53 -3.16
C GLU A 344 18.63 12.10 -2.51
N GLY A 345 18.58 11.74 -1.23
CA GLY A 345 19.67 11.09 -0.51
C GLY A 345 20.50 12.01 0.38
N LEU A 346 20.09 13.27 0.52
CA LEU A 346 20.69 14.21 1.49
C LEU A 346 20.67 13.64 2.91
N HIS A 347 19.56 12.99 3.28
CA HIS A 347 19.44 12.26 4.53
C HIS A 347 18.84 10.87 4.28
N ASN A 348 19.41 9.85 4.93
CA ASN A 348 18.86 8.50 4.93
C ASN A 348 18.64 8.06 6.38
N LEU A 349 17.44 7.55 6.65
CA LEU A 349 17.07 7.02 7.96
C LEU A 349 16.66 5.56 7.80
N VAL A 350 17.18 4.69 8.65
CA VAL A 350 16.67 3.32 8.79
C VAL A 350 16.07 3.17 10.18
N TYR A 351 14.78 2.90 10.23
CA TYR A 351 14.09 2.46 11.43
C TYR A 351 13.94 0.95 11.40
N THR A 352 14.46 0.27 12.41
CA THR A 352 14.51 -1.20 12.41
C THR A 352 13.17 -1.84 12.73
N GLY A 353 12.31 -1.14 13.49
CA GLY A 353 11.28 -1.82 14.27
C GLY A 353 11.90 -2.95 15.10
N ASP A 354 11.13 -4.01 15.31
CA ASP A 354 11.66 -5.27 15.81
C ASP A 354 12.33 -6.05 14.69
N TYR A 355 13.51 -6.59 14.97
CA TYR A 355 14.30 -7.34 13.99
C TYR A 355 15.04 -8.51 14.64
N LYS A 356 15.42 -9.49 13.81
CA LYS A 356 16.27 -10.60 14.19
C LYS A 356 17.38 -10.80 13.17
N TYR A 357 18.61 -10.48 13.55
CA TYR A 357 19.79 -10.71 12.72
C TYR A 357 20.33 -12.13 12.88
N GLY A 358 19.47 -13.11 12.58
CA GLY A 358 19.81 -14.53 12.61
C GLY A 358 18.72 -15.35 11.96
N LYS A 359 19.11 -16.36 11.18
CA LYS A 359 18.17 -17.26 10.52
C LYS A 359 17.33 -17.99 11.57
N SER A 360 16.02 -18.07 11.33
CA SER A 360 15.08 -18.83 12.14
C SER A 360 14.47 -19.97 11.31
N MET A 361 13.61 -20.79 11.93
CA MET A 361 12.87 -21.84 11.22
C MET A 361 11.93 -21.28 10.14
N LEU A 362 11.44 -20.04 10.31
CA LEU A 362 10.41 -19.45 9.46
C LEU A 362 10.94 -18.34 8.55
N LEU A 363 11.96 -17.59 9.01
CA LEU A 363 12.37 -16.33 8.41
C LEU A 363 13.88 -16.26 8.24
N GLU A 364 14.29 -15.66 7.12
CA GLU A 364 15.67 -15.26 6.85
C GLU A 364 16.09 -14.11 7.78
N PRO A 365 17.40 -13.94 8.05
CA PRO A 365 17.89 -12.86 8.90
C PRO A 365 17.52 -11.47 8.36
N ALA A 366 17.48 -10.50 9.27
CA ALA A 366 17.32 -9.08 8.93
C ALA A 366 18.35 -8.64 7.88
N VAL A 367 17.93 -7.78 6.95
CA VAL A 367 18.85 -7.14 6.00
C VAL A 367 19.79 -6.20 6.76
N SER A 368 21.07 -6.19 6.38
CA SER A 368 22.10 -5.33 6.96
C SER A 368 22.78 -4.41 5.94
N MET A 369 22.38 -4.50 4.67
CA MET A 369 22.94 -3.71 3.56
C MET A 369 21.84 -2.83 2.97
N PHE A 370 22.13 -1.53 2.85
CA PHE A 370 21.24 -0.51 2.30
C PHE A 370 21.96 0.21 1.14
N PRO A 371 21.22 0.68 0.13
CA PRO A 371 21.78 1.35 -1.05
C PRO A 371 22.37 2.72 -0.76
#